data_AF-A0A958GT41-F1
#
_entry.id   AF-A0A958GT41-F1
#
_cell.length_a   1.000
_cell.length_b   1.000
_cell.length_c   1.000
_cell.angle_alpha   90.00
_cell.angle_beta   90.00
_cell.angle_gamma   90.00
#
_symmetry.space_group_name_H-M   'P 1'
#
loop_
_entity.id
_entity.type
_entity.pdbx_description
1 polymer ?
#
loop_
_entity_poly.entity_id
_entity_poly.type
_entity_poly.pdbx_seq_one_letter_code
_entity_poly.pdbx_strand_id
1 'polypeptide(L)'
;MSASAIWDAMDPVLEAPGRRADRGSGGADAPGEGSADRIGAPPPEAGDRLVGRLRRGAGLGGLLWVALLTRILDGGGQNGDVARLLLLAVLVLLPLGLALLAEAGGAEAIRFANPALGLVLPAAGWLVAASLLRPTGLGSGMLAAPWLGVAAWVLGAALWRSPARGWLEWRRGSGGPRVGGSGRPRLGGSGLAALLEIARLTALLFWLVGAAWLLASRLDLHLGYGPLIARLTAAHFHVAGFAATLLAWRMGLERVGGRRPAERGASVAVGLALLAVPLGMPLVAGGIMLGGRSGPARILELAGSGLLTIGLLALALQQALGIASRFDRPGASWLMRGSSASLVVSMPLAFAYAMRLPGLDIPRMLAWHARLNVLGFALCGLLAWTLEARASRPSTGRLPGSAAGHRAGARASDRKP
;
A
#
# COMPACT_ATOMS: atom_id res chain seq x y z
N MET A 1 14.60 -15.18 37.28
CA MET A 1 13.87 -13.91 37.09
C MET A 1 12.51 -14.23 36.47
N SER A 2 11.44 -14.17 37.26
CA SER A 2 10.08 -14.50 36.83
C SER A 2 9.41 -13.30 36.17
N ALA A 3 8.51 -13.58 35.21
CA ALA A 3 7.75 -12.59 34.44
C ALA A 3 6.78 -11.72 35.27
N SER A 4 6.70 -11.91 36.58
CA SER A 4 5.95 -11.06 37.51
C SER A 4 6.73 -9.79 37.92
N ALA A 5 8.06 -9.83 37.93
CA ALA A 5 8.89 -8.71 38.41
C ALA A 5 9.00 -7.53 37.42
N ILE A 6 8.52 -7.71 36.18
CA ILE A 6 8.49 -6.66 35.16
C ILE A 6 7.20 -5.82 35.26
N TRP A 7 6.14 -6.35 35.86
CA TRP A 7 4.87 -5.62 35.97
C TRP A 7 4.84 -4.62 37.15
N ASP A 8 5.50 -4.95 38.26
CA ASP A 8 5.51 -4.09 39.46
C ASP A 8 6.38 -2.82 39.35
N ALA A 9 7.10 -2.65 38.23
CA ALA A 9 7.94 -1.49 37.97
C ALA A 9 7.26 -0.39 37.11
N MET A 10 5.98 -0.57 36.74
CA MET A 10 5.27 0.32 35.80
C MET A 10 4.13 1.17 36.42
N ASP A 11 4.02 1.26 37.75
CA ASP A 11 3.14 2.22 38.41
C ASP A 11 3.86 2.81 39.64
N PRO A 12 4.19 4.11 39.63
CA PRO A 12 3.23 5.07 40.18
C PRO A 12 3.29 6.48 39.53
N VAL A 13 2.24 6.92 38.82
CA VAL A 13 1.98 8.35 38.61
C VAL A 13 0.47 8.64 38.62
N LEU A 14 -0.17 8.38 39.76
CA LEU A 14 -1.43 8.98 40.21
C LEU A 14 -1.25 9.04 41.74
N GLU A 15 -0.94 10.18 42.37
CA GLU A 15 -1.83 11.30 42.69
C GLU A 15 -1.02 12.53 43.16
N ALA A 16 -1.46 13.75 42.79
CA ALA A 16 -1.78 14.85 43.72
C ALA A 16 -2.06 16.17 42.95
N PRO A 17 -3.09 16.94 43.35
CA PRO A 17 -3.44 18.23 42.74
C PRO A 17 -2.69 19.39 43.41
N GLY A 18 -2.08 20.28 42.63
CA GLY A 18 -1.30 21.40 43.16
C GLY A 18 -1.33 22.66 42.31
N ARG A 19 -2.16 23.62 42.75
CA ARG A 19 -2.03 25.09 42.63
C ARG A 19 -1.93 25.72 41.23
N ARG A 20 -3.05 26.36 40.84
CA ARG A 20 -3.08 27.52 39.93
C ARG A 20 -2.27 28.67 40.55
N ALA A 21 -1.30 29.17 39.79
CA ALA A 21 -0.74 30.50 39.99
C ALA A 21 -1.00 31.33 38.73
N ASP A 22 -1.51 32.51 39.03
CA ASP A 22 -1.98 33.59 38.20
C ASP A 22 -0.81 34.43 37.68
N ARG A 23 -0.62 34.54 36.36
CA ARG A 23 0.18 35.55 35.62
C ARG A 23 -0.28 35.48 34.16
N GLY A 24 -0.61 36.53 33.43
CA GLY A 24 -0.29 37.94 33.54
C GLY A 24 -0.24 38.42 32.08
N SER A 25 -1.18 39.28 31.70
CA SER A 25 -1.28 39.90 30.38
C SER A 25 -0.06 40.80 30.11
N GLY A 26 0.65 40.54 29.01
CA GLY A 26 1.73 41.39 28.53
C GLY A 26 1.86 41.24 27.03
N GLY A 27 1.29 42.19 26.30
CA GLY A 27 1.48 42.35 24.86
C GLY A 27 2.87 42.93 24.57
N ALA A 28 3.49 42.44 23.50
CA ALA A 28 4.58 43.11 22.82
C ALA A 28 4.58 42.63 21.36
N ASP A 29 4.40 43.59 20.46
CA ASP A 29 4.51 43.45 19.02
C ASP A 29 5.92 42.99 18.62
N ALA A 30 5.99 41.89 17.88
CA ALA A 30 7.22 41.43 17.23
C ALA A 30 7.20 41.83 15.74
N PRO A 31 8.31 42.36 15.20
CA PRO A 31 8.40 42.84 13.83
C PRO A 31 8.53 41.67 12.85
N GLY A 32 8.06 41.91 11.62
CA GLY A 32 7.82 40.92 10.57
C GLY A 32 8.98 39.97 10.27
N GLU A 33 8.73 38.69 10.47
CA GLU A 33 9.52 37.60 9.92
C GLU A 33 9.28 37.49 8.42
N GLY A 34 10.38 37.62 7.68
CA GLY A 34 10.45 37.55 6.23
C GLY A 34 9.91 36.24 5.67
N SER A 35 9.09 36.39 4.64
CA SER A 35 8.53 35.36 3.77
C SER A 35 9.62 34.62 2.99
N ALA A 36 10.33 33.67 3.65
CA ALA A 36 11.39 32.89 3.00
C ALA A 36 11.15 31.37 2.98
N ASP A 37 10.08 30.86 3.60
CA ASP A 37 9.96 29.40 3.83
C ASP A 37 8.71 28.72 3.24
N ARG A 38 8.02 29.37 2.30
CA ARG A 38 7.00 28.68 1.49
C ARG A 38 7.66 28.07 0.25
N ILE A 39 8.41 26.99 0.44
CA ILE A 39 8.55 25.98 -0.62
C ILE A 39 7.14 25.40 -0.81
N GLY A 40 6.38 26.05 -1.70
CA GLY A 40 4.96 25.80 -1.91
C GLY A 40 4.71 24.33 -2.23
N ALA A 41 3.85 23.70 -1.44
CA ALA A 41 3.31 22.41 -1.81
C ALA A 41 2.76 22.51 -3.24
N PRO A 42 3.08 21.54 -4.13
CA PRO A 42 2.62 21.61 -5.51
C PRO A 42 1.10 21.72 -5.55
N PRO A 43 0.53 22.46 -6.52
CA PRO A 43 -0.90 22.70 -6.58
C PRO A 43 -1.67 21.36 -6.61
N PRO A 44 -2.83 21.26 -5.95
CA PRO A 44 -3.61 20.03 -5.81
C PRO A 44 -3.86 19.29 -7.14
N GLU A 45 -3.96 20.05 -8.24
CA GLU A 45 -4.09 19.55 -9.61
C GLU A 45 -2.96 18.61 -10.07
N ALA A 46 -1.74 18.76 -9.54
CA ALA A 46 -0.62 17.91 -9.91
C ALA A 46 -0.80 16.47 -9.39
N GLY A 47 -1.36 16.32 -8.18
CA GLY A 47 -1.66 15.01 -7.59
C GLY A 47 -2.75 14.27 -8.35
N ASP A 48 -3.82 14.97 -8.71
CA ASP A 48 -4.91 14.38 -9.49
C ASP A 48 -4.48 13.92 -10.87
N ARG A 49 -3.62 14.72 -11.53
CA ARG A 49 -3.03 14.34 -12.82
C ARG A 49 -2.19 13.07 -12.71
N LEU A 50 -1.38 12.94 -11.65
CA LEU A 50 -0.57 11.75 -11.41
C LEU A 50 -1.43 10.51 -11.17
N VAL A 51 -2.41 10.57 -10.26
CA VAL A 51 -3.33 9.46 -9.97
C VAL A 51 -4.07 9.02 -11.24
N GLY A 52 -4.55 9.99 -12.04
CA GLY A 52 -5.19 9.72 -13.32
C GLY A 52 -4.26 9.02 -14.32
N ARG A 53 -3.00 9.45 -14.43
CA ARG A 53 -1.99 8.81 -15.30
C ARG A 53 -1.68 7.38 -14.86
N LEU A 54 -1.46 7.14 -13.58
CA LEU A 54 -1.18 5.80 -13.03
C LEU A 54 -2.35 4.83 -13.29
N ARG A 55 -3.60 5.27 -13.07
CA ARG A 55 -4.80 4.48 -13.36
C ARG A 55 -4.98 4.17 -14.85
N ARG A 56 -4.72 5.15 -15.72
CA ARG A 56 -4.73 4.93 -17.18
C ARG A 56 -3.63 3.97 -17.61
N GLY A 57 -2.42 4.13 -17.05
CA GLY A 57 -1.30 3.22 -17.24
C GLY A 57 -1.64 1.79 -16.86
N ALA A 58 -2.31 1.59 -15.71
CA ALA A 58 -2.83 0.28 -15.31
C ALA A 58 -3.83 -0.30 -16.31
N GLY A 59 -4.76 0.52 -16.83
CA GLY A 59 -5.74 0.08 -17.83
C GLY A 59 -5.07 -0.36 -19.14
N LEU A 60 -4.14 0.44 -19.67
CA LEU A 60 -3.36 0.09 -20.85
C LEU A 60 -2.47 -1.14 -20.60
N GLY A 61 -1.88 -1.24 -19.41
CA GLY A 61 -1.11 -2.39 -18.96
C GLY A 61 -1.95 -3.67 -18.90
N GLY A 62 -3.22 -3.58 -18.50
CA GLY A 62 -4.17 -4.69 -18.52
C GLY A 62 -4.49 -5.16 -19.94
N LEU A 63 -4.71 -4.24 -20.87
CA LEU A 63 -4.90 -4.57 -22.29
C LEU A 63 -3.66 -5.25 -22.88
N LEU A 64 -2.47 -4.70 -22.61
CA LEU A 64 -1.21 -5.30 -23.02
C LEU A 64 -1.02 -6.69 -22.41
N TRP A 65 -1.32 -6.86 -21.12
CA TRP A 65 -1.25 -8.15 -20.45
C TRP A 65 -2.16 -9.19 -21.11
N VAL A 66 -3.42 -8.83 -21.42
CA VAL A 66 -4.35 -9.72 -22.14
C VAL A 66 -3.80 -10.07 -23.52
N ALA A 67 -3.28 -9.10 -24.27
CA ALA A 67 -2.69 -9.34 -25.59
C ALA A 67 -1.45 -10.26 -25.54
N LEU A 68 -0.70 -10.21 -24.45
CA LEU A 68 0.49 -11.03 -24.22
C LEU A 68 0.20 -12.38 -23.57
N LEU A 69 -1.04 -12.63 -23.11
CA LEU A 69 -1.41 -13.90 -22.49
C LEU A 69 -1.06 -15.06 -23.42
N THR A 70 -1.40 -14.95 -24.71
CA THR A 70 -1.20 -15.99 -25.72
C THR A 70 0.26 -16.14 -26.15
N ARG A 71 1.03 -15.05 -26.25
CA ARG A 71 2.45 -15.12 -26.65
C ARG A 71 3.38 -15.64 -25.56
N ILE A 72 2.98 -15.52 -24.29
CA ILE A 72 3.70 -16.14 -23.17
C ILE A 72 3.26 -17.62 -22.99
N LEU A 73 2.35 -18.16 -23.83
CA LEU A 73 1.93 -19.58 -23.79
C LEU A 73 2.98 -20.53 -24.36
N ASP A 74 3.80 -20.09 -25.30
CA ASP A 74 4.71 -21.00 -26.01
C ASP A 74 5.83 -21.56 -25.10
N GLY A 75 6.09 -20.90 -23.96
CA GLY A 75 7.03 -21.37 -22.92
C GLY A 75 6.44 -22.39 -21.94
N GLY A 76 5.57 -23.31 -22.40
CA GLY A 76 4.74 -24.23 -21.62
C GLY A 76 5.31 -24.67 -20.25
N GLY A 77 4.46 -24.59 -19.21
CA GLY A 77 4.80 -25.03 -17.84
C GLY A 77 4.80 -23.92 -16.80
N GLN A 78 5.24 -24.24 -15.58
CA GLN A 78 5.16 -23.38 -14.38
C GLN A 78 5.88 -22.02 -14.57
N ASN A 79 6.97 -22.00 -15.33
CA ASN A 79 7.73 -20.78 -15.61
C ASN A 79 6.93 -19.74 -16.41
N GLY A 80 6.09 -20.20 -17.35
CA GLY A 80 5.20 -19.34 -18.12
C GLY A 80 4.07 -18.76 -17.27
N ASP A 81 3.44 -19.59 -16.44
CA ASP A 81 2.39 -19.16 -15.50
C ASP A 81 2.90 -18.05 -14.56
N VAL A 82 4.08 -18.24 -13.97
CA VAL A 82 4.69 -17.24 -13.08
C VAL A 82 5.01 -15.95 -13.84
N ALA A 83 5.51 -16.04 -15.07
CA ALA A 83 5.80 -14.86 -15.88
C ALA A 83 4.53 -14.07 -16.20
N ARG A 84 3.40 -14.72 -16.50
CA ARG A 84 2.11 -14.05 -16.74
C ARG A 84 1.61 -13.33 -15.50
N LEU A 85 1.68 -13.97 -14.33
CA LEU A 85 1.24 -13.34 -13.07
C LEU A 85 2.17 -12.19 -12.65
N LEU A 86 3.48 -12.34 -12.84
CA LEU A 86 4.44 -11.27 -12.60
C LEU A 86 4.22 -10.08 -13.53
N LEU A 87 3.92 -10.35 -14.81
CA LEU A 87 3.61 -9.30 -15.78
C LEU A 87 2.34 -8.53 -15.38
N LEU A 88 1.30 -9.22 -14.89
CA LEU A 88 0.11 -8.57 -14.35
C LEU A 88 0.46 -7.68 -13.14
N ALA A 89 1.34 -8.14 -12.27
CA ALA A 89 1.78 -7.38 -11.11
C ALA A 89 2.48 -6.08 -11.52
N VAL A 90 3.40 -6.16 -12.49
CA VAL A 90 4.17 -5.02 -13.00
C VAL A 90 3.28 -4.03 -13.77
N LEU A 91 2.43 -4.53 -14.68
CA LEU A 91 1.65 -3.69 -15.58
C LEU A 91 0.37 -3.11 -14.96
N VAL A 92 -0.21 -3.79 -13.96
CA VAL A 92 -1.53 -3.44 -13.42
C VAL A 92 -1.48 -3.20 -11.92
N LEU A 93 -1.03 -4.19 -11.13
CA LEU A 93 -1.15 -4.11 -9.67
C LEU A 93 -0.31 -2.98 -9.09
N LEU A 94 0.93 -2.79 -9.57
CA LEU A 94 1.79 -1.73 -9.07
C LEU A 94 1.30 -0.32 -9.44
N PRO A 95 0.95 -0.02 -10.71
CA PRO A 95 0.38 1.28 -11.04
C PRO A 95 -0.91 1.58 -10.26
N LEU A 96 -1.78 0.59 -10.04
CA LEU A 96 -2.97 0.77 -9.18
C LEU A 96 -2.58 1.02 -7.72
N GLY A 97 -1.64 0.25 -7.18
CA GLY A 97 -1.18 0.40 -5.80
C GLY A 97 -0.53 1.76 -5.54
N LEU A 98 0.31 2.23 -6.46
CA LEU A 98 0.91 3.56 -6.37
C LEU A 98 -0.14 4.68 -6.53
N ALA A 99 -1.17 4.48 -7.35
CA ALA A 99 -2.29 5.42 -7.45
C ALA A 99 -3.05 5.51 -6.12
N LEU A 100 -3.30 4.39 -5.44
CA LEU A 100 -3.93 4.38 -4.12
C LEU A 100 -3.05 5.05 -3.06
N LEU A 101 -1.74 4.78 -3.07
CA LEU A 101 -0.78 5.41 -2.17
C LEU A 101 -0.72 6.93 -2.38
N ALA A 102 -0.79 7.39 -3.63
CA ALA A 102 -0.84 8.80 -4.00
C ALA A 102 -2.17 9.48 -3.66
N GLU A 103 -3.28 8.74 -3.61
CA GLU A 103 -4.60 9.30 -3.28
C GLU A 103 -4.80 9.45 -1.77
N ALA A 104 -4.37 8.47 -0.97
CA ALA A 104 -4.57 8.46 0.48
C ALA A 104 -3.62 9.38 1.29
N GLY A 105 -3.11 10.46 0.69
CA GLY A 105 -2.24 11.43 1.36
C GLY A 105 -0.76 11.04 1.45
N GLY A 106 -0.37 9.81 1.09
CA GLY A 106 1.04 9.44 0.78
C GLY A 106 1.61 10.20 -0.43
N ALA A 107 0.75 10.97 -1.06
CA ALA A 107 0.97 11.94 -2.10
C ALA A 107 2.14 12.90 -1.83
N GLU A 108 2.50 13.33 -0.63
CA GLU A 108 3.71 14.18 -0.48
C GLU A 108 5.01 13.45 -0.86
N ALA A 109 5.09 12.14 -0.59
CA ALA A 109 6.21 11.30 -0.99
C ALA A 109 6.22 11.03 -2.50
N ILE A 110 5.04 10.79 -3.12
CA ILE A 110 4.94 10.44 -4.54
C ILE A 110 4.81 11.67 -5.45
N ARG A 111 4.16 12.76 -5.02
CA ARG A 111 4.05 14.03 -5.78
C ARG A 111 5.42 14.64 -6.06
N PHE A 112 6.40 14.41 -5.18
CA PHE A 112 7.79 14.83 -5.41
C PHE A 112 8.54 13.91 -6.37
N ALA A 113 8.13 12.65 -6.51
CA ALA A 113 8.59 11.78 -7.61
C ALA A 113 8.11 12.27 -9.00
N ASN A 114 7.66 13.53 -9.10
CA ASN A 114 7.38 14.28 -10.31
C ASN A 114 6.13 13.72 -11.04
N PRO A 115 5.26 14.58 -11.63
CA PRO A 115 4.25 14.12 -12.60
C PRO A 115 4.82 13.21 -13.71
N ALA A 116 6.15 13.24 -13.93
CA ALA A 116 6.90 12.29 -14.74
C ALA A 116 6.74 10.82 -14.31
N LEU A 117 6.54 10.49 -13.03
CA LEU A 117 6.33 9.11 -12.58
C LEU A 117 5.16 8.44 -13.32
N GLY A 118 4.10 9.20 -13.61
CA GLY A 118 2.96 8.71 -14.37
C GLY A 118 3.27 8.34 -15.83
N LEU A 119 4.44 8.73 -16.36
CA LEU A 119 4.95 8.38 -17.69
C LEU A 119 6.08 7.34 -17.60
N VAL A 120 7.02 7.55 -16.66
CA VAL A 120 8.20 6.69 -16.48
C VAL A 120 7.80 5.29 -16.01
N LEU A 121 6.83 5.18 -15.09
CA LEU A 121 6.43 3.88 -14.55
C LEU A 121 5.81 2.96 -15.61
N PRO A 122 4.80 3.39 -16.42
CA PRO A 122 4.30 2.56 -17.52
C PRO A 122 5.39 2.17 -18.53
N ALA A 123 6.27 3.10 -18.89
CA ALA A 123 7.37 2.83 -19.81
C ALA A 123 8.32 1.76 -19.26
N ALA A 124 8.72 1.87 -17.99
CA ALA A 124 9.54 0.85 -17.32
C ALA A 124 8.81 -0.51 -17.27
N GLY A 125 7.50 -0.52 -17.02
CA GLY A 125 6.69 -1.74 -17.05
C GLY A 125 6.64 -2.40 -18.44
N TRP A 126 6.56 -1.61 -19.51
CA TRP A 126 6.63 -2.13 -20.88
C TRP A 126 8.00 -2.70 -21.23
N LEU A 127 9.08 -2.09 -20.74
CA LEU A 127 10.43 -2.64 -20.90
C LEU A 127 10.58 -3.98 -20.15
N VAL A 128 9.95 -4.13 -18.98
CA VAL A 128 9.86 -5.44 -18.30
C VAL A 128 9.09 -6.46 -19.13
N ALA A 129 7.98 -6.06 -19.77
CA ALA A 129 7.24 -6.93 -20.67
C ALA A 129 8.15 -7.42 -21.82
N ALA A 130 8.85 -6.50 -22.49
CA ALA A 130 9.84 -6.83 -23.52
C ALA A 130 10.97 -7.72 -22.99
N SER A 131 11.42 -7.49 -21.76
CA SER A 131 12.43 -8.30 -21.08
C SER A 131 11.97 -9.75 -20.89
N LEU A 132 10.73 -9.97 -20.47
CA LEU A 132 10.16 -11.31 -20.24
C LEU A 132 9.91 -12.09 -21.53
N LEU A 133 9.76 -11.42 -22.68
CA LEU A 133 9.62 -12.04 -23.99
C LEU A 133 10.96 -12.50 -24.60
N ARG A 134 12.09 -12.17 -23.98
CA ARG A 134 13.43 -12.56 -24.45
C ARG A 134 14.00 -13.72 -23.62
N PRO A 135 14.98 -14.48 -24.14
CA PRO A 135 15.83 -15.32 -23.31
C PRO A 135 16.53 -14.51 -22.21
N THR A 136 16.90 -15.16 -21.10
CA THR A 136 17.71 -14.54 -20.05
C THR A 136 19.10 -14.14 -20.58
N GLY A 137 19.69 -13.10 -20.00
CA GLY A 137 21.00 -12.58 -20.38
C GLY A 137 21.09 -11.05 -20.25
N LEU A 138 22.24 -10.48 -20.62
CA LEU A 138 22.54 -9.05 -20.43
C LEU A 138 21.48 -8.14 -21.05
N GLY A 139 21.09 -8.39 -22.31
CA GLY A 139 20.10 -7.57 -23.00
C GLY A 139 18.71 -7.59 -22.34
N SER A 140 18.31 -8.72 -21.76
CA SER A 140 17.07 -8.80 -20.99
C SER A 140 17.20 -8.10 -19.64
N GLY A 141 18.35 -8.22 -18.97
CA GLY A 141 18.65 -7.48 -17.75
C GLY A 141 18.61 -5.96 -17.95
N MET A 142 19.22 -5.44 -19.01
CA MET A 142 19.19 -4.01 -19.35
C MET A 142 17.76 -3.49 -19.53
N LEU A 143 16.87 -4.27 -20.15
CA LEU A 143 15.45 -3.91 -20.27
C LEU A 143 14.72 -3.91 -18.92
N ALA A 144 15.12 -4.75 -17.97
CA ALA A 144 14.52 -4.79 -16.62
C ALA A 144 15.11 -3.74 -15.67
N ALA A 145 16.33 -3.25 -15.90
CA ALA A 145 17.01 -2.32 -15.00
C ALA A 145 16.26 -1.00 -14.72
N PRO A 146 15.56 -0.37 -15.69
CA PRO A 146 14.75 0.82 -15.41
C PRO A 146 13.68 0.59 -14.35
N TRP A 147 13.11 -0.62 -14.26
CA TRP A 147 12.13 -0.95 -13.23
C TRP A 147 12.71 -0.88 -11.81
N LEU A 148 13.94 -1.39 -11.64
CA LEU A 148 14.68 -1.27 -10.37
C LEU A 148 14.99 0.19 -10.05
N GLY A 149 15.43 0.97 -11.05
CA GLY A 149 15.72 2.39 -10.89
C GLY A 149 14.50 3.18 -10.42
N VAL A 150 13.31 2.93 -11.00
CA VAL A 150 12.06 3.58 -10.59
C VAL A 150 11.67 3.17 -9.17
N ALA A 151 11.79 1.89 -8.81
CA ALA A 151 11.51 1.42 -7.45
C ALA A 151 12.42 2.09 -6.40
N ALA A 152 13.72 2.17 -6.70
CA ALA A 152 14.72 2.82 -5.85
C ALA A 152 14.45 4.32 -5.71
N TRP A 153 14.08 4.99 -6.80
CA TRP A 153 13.74 6.40 -6.79
C TRP A 153 12.51 6.69 -5.92
N VAL A 154 11.42 5.93 -6.07
CA VAL A 154 10.19 6.14 -5.29
C VAL A 154 10.43 5.85 -3.80
N LEU A 155 11.14 4.78 -3.46
CA LEU A 155 11.49 4.49 -2.07
C LEU A 155 12.42 5.57 -1.48
N GLY A 156 13.45 6.00 -2.23
CA GLY A 156 14.37 7.05 -1.82
C GLY A 156 13.65 8.38 -1.55
N ALA A 157 12.71 8.77 -2.42
CA ALA A 157 11.88 9.95 -2.22
C ALA A 157 10.98 9.82 -0.97
N ALA A 158 10.43 8.62 -0.73
CA ALA A 158 9.62 8.34 0.46
C ALA A 158 10.44 8.38 1.77
N LEU A 159 11.67 7.86 1.76
CA LEU A 159 12.57 7.87 2.91
C LEU A 159 13.11 9.27 3.21
N TRP A 160 13.51 10.02 2.18
CA TRP A 160 14.01 11.40 2.32
C TRP A 160 13.02 12.32 3.04
N ARG A 161 11.72 12.09 2.84
CA ARG A 161 10.63 12.85 3.47
C ARG A 161 10.00 12.18 4.68
N SER A 162 10.32 10.92 4.96
CA SER A 162 9.78 10.26 6.14
C SER A 162 10.17 11.09 7.37
N PRO A 163 9.24 11.30 8.31
CA PRO A 163 9.45 12.16 9.46
C PRO A 163 10.52 11.64 10.43
N ALA A 164 11.45 10.77 10.03
CA ALA A 164 12.68 10.50 10.79
C ALA A 164 13.43 11.79 11.16
N ARG A 165 13.32 12.87 10.36
CA ARG A 165 13.78 14.22 10.74
C ARG A 165 12.91 14.84 11.85
N GLY A 166 11.58 14.77 11.73
CA GLY A 166 10.63 15.23 12.76
C GLY A 166 10.61 14.38 14.05
N TRP A 167 10.99 13.10 13.98
CA TRP A 167 11.12 12.18 15.12
C TRP A 167 12.41 12.47 15.89
N LEU A 168 13.51 12.82 15.19
CA LEU A 168 14.71 13.35 15.84
C LEU A 168 14.46 14.72 16.48
N GLU A 169 13.68 15.61 15.86
CA GLU A 169 13.28 16.90 16.42
C GLU A 169 12.34 16.74 17.63
N TRP A 170 11.38 15.80 17.55
CA TRP A 170 10.51 15.42 18.66
C TRP A 170 11.30 14.85 19.85
N ARG A 171 12.35 14.06 19.60
CA ARG A 171 13.24 13.52 20.64
C ARG A 171 14.21 14.56 21.24
N ARG A 172 14.45 15.68 20.55
CA ARG A 172 15.36 16.76 20.99
C ARG A 172 14.71 17.83 21.86
N GLY A 173 13.47 17.64 22.32
CA GLY A 173 12.94 18.38 23.47
C GLY A 173 12.80 19.89 23.29
N SER A 174 12.41 20.36 22.10
CA SER A 174 12.05 21.77 21.88
C SER A 174 10.54 21.90 21.74
N GLY A 175 9.95 22.82 22.50
CA GLY A 175 8.51 23.02 22.69
C GLY A 175 7.67 22.81 21.43
N GLY A 176 6.55 22.09 21.61
CA GLY A 176 5.66 21.70 20.53
C GLY A 176 5.28 22.87 19.62
N PRO A 177 5.15 22.65 18.29
CA PRO A 177 4.67 23.67 17.39
C PRO A 177 3.24 24.07 17.79
N ARG A 178 3.08 25.27 18.36
CA ARG A 178 1.78 25.94 18.41
C ARG A 178 1.53 26.51 17.01
N VAL A 179 0.85 25.73 16.18
CA VAL A 179 0.27 26.24 14.93
C VAL A 179 -1.24 26.16 15.05
N GLY A 180 -1.86 27.33 15.11
CA GLY A 180 -3.31 27.49 15.07
C GLY A 180 -3.88 27.15 13.69
N GLY A 181 -5.16 26.77 13.67
CA GLY A 181 -6.03 26.94 12.50
C GLY A 181 -5.87 25.95 11.36
N SER A 182 -6.25 24.68 11.56
CA SER A 182 -7.08 23.88 10.65
C SER A 182 -6.98 22.40 11.03
N GLY A 183 -8.10 21.82 11.41
CA GLY A 183 -8.19 20.52 12.06
C GLY A 183 -7.58 19.38 11.24
N ARG A 184 -6.38 18.95 11.63
CA ARG A 184 -5.94 17.56 11.45
C ARG A 184 -6.33 16.77 12.69
N PRO A 185 -6.84 15.54 12.55
CA PRO A 185 -7.03 14.67 13.70
C PRO A 185 -5.69 14.50 14.41
N ARG A 186 -5.62 14.93 15.67
CA ARG A 186 -4.55 14.52 16.57
C ARG A 186 -4.63 12.99 16.64
N LEU A 187 -3.65 12.32 16.06
CA LEU A 187 -3.43 10.88 16.20
C LEU A 187 -3.12 10.59 17.67
N GLY A 188 -4.15 10.56 18.52
CA GLY A 188 -4.11 9.97 19.84
C GLY A 188 -3.90 8.47 19.69
N GLY A 189 -2.63 8.06 19.64
CA GLY A 189 -2.19 6.68 19.43
C GLY A 189 -0.88 6.63 18.65
N SER A 190 0.21 7.10 19.28
CA SER A 190 1.56 7.18 18.67
C SER A 190 2.03 5.87 18.00
N GLY A 191 1.60 4.71 18.52
CA GLY A 191 1.96 3.40 17.97
C GLY A 191 1.35 3.05 16.62
N LEU A 192 0.04 3.26 16.41
CA LEU A 192 -0.63 2.86 15.17
C LEU A 192 -0.21 3.74 13.98
N ALA A 193 0.02 5.03 14.22
CA ALA A 193 0.58 5.93 13.22
C ALA A 193 1.97 5.47 12.77
N ALA A 194 2.82 5.05 13.71
CA ALA A 194 4.14 4.49 13.39
C ALA A 194 4.02 3.18 12.60
N LEU A 195 3.11 2.27 12.98
CA LEU A 195 2.86 1.03 12.24
C LEU A 195 2.39 1.28 10.80
N LEU A 196 1.52 2.27 10.59
CA LEU A 196 1.09 2.66 9.25
C LEU A 196 2.25 3.20 8.42
N GLU A 197 3.12 4.02 9.00
CA GLU A 197 4.28 4.54 8.29
C GLU A 197 5.29 3.43 7.97
N ILE A 198 5.54 2.52 8.90
CA ILE A 198 6.36 1.33 8.68
C ILE A 198 5.77 0.50 7.54
N ALA A 199 4.47 0.15 7.60
CA ALA A 199 3.82 -0.63 6.55
C ALA A 199 3.92 0.04 5.18
N ARG A 200 3.72 1.36 5.11
CA ARG A 200 3.86 2.14 3.89
C ARG A 200 5.26 2.02 3.28
N LEU A 201 6.29 2.23 4.09
CA LEU A 201 7.68 2.15 3.65
C LEU A 201 8.08 0.70 3.31
N THR A 202 7.61 -0.27 4.09
CA THR A 202 7.85 -1.69 3.84
C THR A 202 7.21 -2.15 2.53
N ALA A 203 6.02 -1.66 2.17
CA ALA A 203 5.43 -1.97 0.86
C ALA A 203 6.35 -1.52 -0.29
N LEU A 204 6.87 -0.30 -0.23
CA LEU A 204 7.82 0.23 -1.23
C LEU A 204 9.16 -0.51 -1.22
N LEU A 205 9.65 -0.90 -0.04
CA LEU A 205 10.85 -1.73 0.09
C LEU A 205 10.64 -3.11 -0.56
N PHE A 206 9.49 -3.74 -0.35
CA PHE A 206 9.18 -5.01 -1.00
C PHE A 206 9.08 -4.89 -2.52
N TRP A 207 8.57 -3.78 -3.05
CA TRP A 207 8.67 -3.52 -4.48
C TRP A 207 10.13 -3.44 -4.94
N LEU A 208 10.99 -2.69 -4.25
CA LEU A 208 12.42 -2.61 -4.57
C LEU A 208 13.08 -3.99 -4.59
N VAL A 209 12.83 -4.80 -3.56
CA VAL A 209 13.36 -6.17 -3.47
C VAL A 209 12.83 -7.03 -4.62
N GLY A 210 11.53 -6.95 -4.94
CA GLY A 210 10.94 -7.65 -6.08
C GLY A 210 11.56 -7.24 -7.41
N ALA A 211 11.85 -5.95 -7.60
CA ALA A 211 12.50 -5.42 -8.80
C ALA A 211 13.95 -5.90 -8.91
N ALA A 212 14.69 -5.99 -7.79
CA ALA A 212 16.04 -6.52 -7.75
C ALA A 212 16.07 -8.02 -8.11
N TRP A 213 15.15 -8.81 -7.57
CA TRP A 213 15.01 -10.23 -7.92
C TRP A 213 14.58 -10.46 -9.36
N LEU A 214 13.70 -9.59 -9.90
CA LEU A 214 13.36 -9.62 -11.32
C LEU A 214 14.62 -9.36 -12.16
N LEU A 215 15.38 -8.30 -11.87
CA LEU A 215 16.60 -7.99 -12.59
C LEU A 215 17.62 -9.15 -12.54
N ALA A 216 17.86 -9.70 -11.35
CA ALA A 216 18.73 -10.86 -11.16
C ALA A 216 18.25 -12.07 -11.98
N SER A 217 16.94 -12.35 -11.98
CA SER A 217 16.34 -13.42 -12.78
C SER A 217 16.47 -13.17 -14.28
N ARG A 218 16.47 -11.92 -14.74
CA ARG A 218 16.65 -11.58 -16.17
C ARG A 218 18.10 -11.59 -16.61
N LEU A 219 19.03 -11.31 -15.70
CA LEU A 219 20.48 -11.40 -15.90
C LEU A 219 21.05 -12.82 -15.80
N ASP A 220 20.23 -13.80 -15.42
CA ASP A 220 20.67 -15.18 -15.16
C ASP A 220 21.71 -15.29 -14.02
N LEU A 221 21.57 -14.44 -13.00
CA LEU A 221 22.46 -14.48 -11.85
C LEU A 221 22.18 -15.74 -11.02
N HIS A 222 23.22 -16.58 -10.89
CA HIS A 222 23.17 -17.82 -10.12
C HIS A 222 23.36 -17.50 -8.62
N LEU A 223 22.27 -17.10 -7.95
CA LEU A 223 22.27 -16.76 -6.52
C LEU A 223 22.22 -17.99 -5.59
N GLY A 224 22.67 -19.15 -6.07
CA GLY A 224 22.55 -20.42 -5.34
C GLY A 224 21.16 -21.06 -5.38
N TYR A 225 20.22 -20.51 -6.17
CA TYR A 225 18.87 -21.01 -6.36
C TYR A 225 18.54 -21.16 -7.85
N GLY A 226 17.66 -22.11 -8.19
CA GLY A 226 17.24 -22.32 -9.57
C GLY A 226 16.51 -21.11 -10.18
N PRO A 227 16.51 -20.94 -11.52
CA PRO A 227 15.90 -19.79 -12.19
C PRO A 227 14.41 -19.56 -11.87
N LEU A 228 13.67 -20.66 -11.64
CA LEU A 228 12.28 -20.63 -11.21
C LEU A 228 12.14 -19.97 -9.82
N ILE A 229 13.02 -20.28 -8.86
CA ILE A 229 12.97 -19.73 -7.51
C ILE A 229 13.20 -18.21 -7.55
N ALA A 230 14.23 -17.74 -8.28
CA ALA A 230 14.48 -16.31 -8.40
C ALA A 230 13.27 -15.54 -8.95
N ARG A 231 12.60 -16.11 -9.96
CA ARG A 231 11.39 -15.51 -10.56
C ARG A 231 10.18 -15.57 -9.62
N LEU A 232 10.00 -16.68 -8.91
CA LEU A 232 8.96 -16.83 -7.89
C LEU A 232 9.14 -15.83 -6.75
N THR A 233 10.37 -15.60 -6.34
CA THR A 233 10.73 -14.60 -5.33
C THR A 233 10.37 -13.20 -5.82
N ALA A 234 10.75 -12.86 -7.07
CA ALA A 234 10.34 -11.59 -7.67
C ALA A 234 8.82 -11.42 -7.66
N ALA A 235 8.05 -12.44 -8.08
CA ALA A 235 6.58 -12.39 -8.07
C ALA A 235 6.00 -12.24 -6.66
N HIS A 236 6.52 -12.98 -5.67
CA HIS A 236 6.09 -12.88 -4.28
C HIS A 236 6.29 -11.48 -3.70
N PHE A 237 7.45 -10.87 -3.94
CA PHE A 237 7.72 -9.52 -3.43
C PHE A 237 6.84 -8.44 -4.08
N HIS A 238 6.45 -8.58 -5.35
CA HIS A 238 5.51 -7.65 -5.99
C HIS A 238 4.06 -7.83 -5.51
N VAL A 239 3.64 -9.05 -5.18
CA VAL A 239 2.24 -9.35 -4.82
C VAL A 239 2.07 -9.47 -3.31
N ALA A 240 2.63 -10.52 -2.71
CA ALA A 240 2.52 -10.76 -1.27
C ALA A 240 3.26 -9.68 -0.46
N GLY A 241 4.43 -9.24 -0.92
CA GLY A 241 5.16 -8.15 -0.28
C GLY A 241 4.44 -6.81 -0.44
N PHE A 242 4.52 -6.23 -1.65
CA PHE A 242 3.98 -4.90 -1.93
C PHE A 242 2.45 -4.81 -1.79
N ALA A 243 1.68 -5.60 -2.55
CA ALA A 243 0.23 -5.41 -2.61
C ALA A 243 -0.46 -5.76 -1.29
N ALA A 244 -0.06 -6.85 -0.62
CA ALA A 244 -0.67 -7.22 0.66
C ALA A 244 -0.38 -6.21 1.77
N THR A 245 0.88 -5.74 1.87
CA THR A 245 1.26 -4.71 2.85
C THR A 245 0.55 -3.40 2.56
N LEU A 246 0.42 -3.02 1.28
CA LEU A 246 -0.30 -1.81 0.88
C LEU A 246 -1.80 -1.89 1.22
N LEU A 247 -2.45 -3.02 0.98
CA LEU A 247 -3.87 -3.21 1.32
C LEU A 247 -4.10 -3.21 2.83
N ALA A 248 -3.19 -3.81 3.61
CA ALA A 248 -3.21 -3.71 5.07
C ALA A 248 -3.05 -2.26 5.55
N TRP A 249 -2.11 -1.51 4.96
CA TRP A 249 -1.93 -0.08 5.23
C TRP A 249 -3.18 0.74 4.92
N ARG A 250 -3.78 0.57 3.73
CA ARG A 250 -4.98 1.32 3.32
C ARG A 250 -6.18 1.03 4.23
N MET A 251 -6.33 -0.23 4.64
CA MET A 251 -7.36 -0.65 5.59
C MET A 251 -7.14 -0.02 6.97
N GLY A 252 -5.90 0.01 7.46
CA GLY A 252 -5.57 0.67 8.72
C GLY A 252 -5.84 2.18 8.67
N LEU A 253 -5.50 2.86 7.57
CA LEU A 253 -5.84 4.28 7.36
C LEU A 253 -7.35 4.53 7.43
N GLU A 254 -8.15 3.70 6.77
CA GLU A 254 -9.62 3.85 6.78
C GLU A 254 -10.19 3.74 8.20
N ARG A 255 -9.61 2.86 9.01
CA ARG A 255 -10.05 2.68 10.40
C ARG A 255 -9.65 3.83 11.31
N VAL A 256 -8.48 4.42 11.09
CA VAL A 256 -8.04 5.61 11.83
C VAL A 256 -8.82 6.86 11.42
N GLY A 257 -9.18 6.99 10.14
CA GLY A 257 -9.94 8.14 9.63
C GLY A 257 -11.44 8.10 9.96
N GLY A 258 -11.97 6.95 10.38
CA GLY A 258 -13.38 6.77 10.71
C GLY A 258 -13.80 7.47 12.01
N ARG A 259 -14.99 8.08 12.03
CA ARG A 259 -15.58 8.76 13.20
C ARG A 259 -16.05 7.84 14.33
N ARG A 260 -15.85 6.51 14.22
CA ARG A 260 -16.30 5.54 15.22
C ARG A 260 -15.09 4.90 15.88
N PRO A 261 -15.02 4.85 17.23
CA PRO A 261 -13.98 4.13 17.92
C PRO A 261 -14.00 2.67 17.47
N ALA A 262 -12.84 2.17 17.02
CA ALA A 262 -12.71 0.77 16.68
C ALA A 262 -12.87 -0.06 17.97
N GLU A 263 -13.74 -1.07 17.93
CA GLU A 263 -13.81 -2.09 18.97
C GLU A 263 -12.41 -2.70 19.19
N ARG A 264 -12.05 -3.04 20.43
CA ARG A 264 -10.69 -3.53 20.77
C ARG A 264 -10.22 -4.66 19.86
N GLY A 265 -11.09 -5.59 19.50
CA GLY A 265 -10.78 -6.70 18.59
C GLY A 265 -10.42 -6.25 17.17
N ALA A 266 -11.06 -5.20 16.66
CA ALA A 266 -10.75 -4.63 15.35
C ALA A 266 -9.36 -3.96 15.33
N SER A 267 -8.98 -3.29 16.42
CA SER A 267 -7.66 -2.67 16.54
C SER A 267 -6.53 -3.71 16.57
N VAL A 268 -6.73 -4.84 17.27
CA VAL A 268 -5.78 -5.96 17.28
C VAL A 268 -5.66 -6.57 15.89
N ALA A 269 -6.77 -6.83 15.20
CA ALA A 269 -6.76 -7.39 13.85
C ALA A 269 -6.03 -6.49 12.85
N VAL A 270 -6.20 -5.16 12.95
CA VAL A 270 -5.46 -4.18 12.14
C VAL A 270 -3.97 -4.23 12.46
N GLY A 271 -3.59 -4.22 13.74
CA GLY A 271 -2.18 -4.32 14.15
C GLY A 271 -1.50 -5.61 13.64
N LEU A 272 -2.18 -6.75 13.77
CA LEU A 272 -1.72 -8.03 13.23
C LEU A 272 -1.54 -7.97 11.71
N ALA A 273 -2.51 -7.45 10.97
CA ALA A 273 -2.41 -7.32 9.52
C ALA A 273 -1.25 -6.41 9.08
N LEU A 274 -1.02 -5.30 9.80
CA LEU A 274 0.06 -4.35 9.52
C LEU A 274 1.46 -4.92 9.80
N LEU A 275 1.59 -5.83 10.77
CA LEU A 275 2.87 -6.43 11.16
C LEU A 275 3.15 -7.76 10.46
N ALA A 276 2.11 -8.51 10.10
CA ALA A 276 2.26 -9.87 9.60
C ALA A 276 3.07 -9.96 8.32
N VAL A 277 2.85 -9.07 7.36
CA VAL A 277 3.59 -9.10 6.09
C VAL A 277 5.03 -8.58 6.27
N PRO A 278 5.27 -7.42 6.91
CA PRO A 278 6.63 -6.93 7.19
C PRO A 278 7.51 -7.91 7.96
N LEU A 279 6.97 -8.67 8.90
CA LEU A 279 7.73 -9.61 9.73
C LEU A 279 7.72 -11.02 9.17
N GLY A 280 6.57 -11.50 8.71
CA GLY A 280 6.38 -12.88 8.29
C GLY A 280 7.11 -13.22 6.99
N MET A 281 7.18 -12.30 6.02
CA MET A 281 7.92 -12.54 4.78
C MET A 281 9.43 -12.75 5.01
N PRO A 282 10.14 -11.87 5.75
CA PRO A 282 11.54 -12.12 6.12
C PRO A 282 11.76 -13.41 6.91
N LEU A 283 10.84 -13.77 7.82
CA LEU A 283 10.93 -15.02 8.58
C LEU A 283 10.83 -16.25 7.68
N VAL A 284 9.86 -16.26 6.75
CA VAL A 284 9.73 -17.35 5.76
C VAL A 284 10.97 -17.42 4.87
N ALA A 285 11.42 -16.28 4.34
CA ALA A 285 12.60 -16.22 3.49
C ALA A 285 13.85 -16.72 4.24
N GLY A 286 14.09 -16.25 5.47
CA GLY A 286 15.19 -16.69 6.31
C GLY A 286 15.15 -18.18 6.62
N GLY A 287 13.97 -18.72 6.96
CA GLY A 287 13.79 -20.16 7.19
C GLY A 287 14.10 -21.02 5.96
N ILE A 288 13.71 -20.56 4.76
CA ILE A 288 14.03 -21.23 3.50
C ILE A 288 15.53 -21.12 3.19
N MET A 289 16.14 -19.94 3.33
CA MET A 289 17.54 -19.70 3.01
C MET A 289 18.49 -20.50 3.91
N LEU A 290 18.14 -20.69 5.19
CA LEU A 290 18.89 -21.48 6.15
C LEU A 290 18.65 -23.01 6.02
N GLY A 291 17.97 -23.45 4.95
CA GLY A 291 17.82 -24.87 4.62
C GLY A 291 16.79 -25.60 5.47
N GLY A 292 15.58 -25.03 5.63
CA GLY A 292 14.45 -25.44 6.50
C GLY A 292 13.93 -26.89 6.47
N ARG A 293 14.76 -27.89 6.17
CA ARG A 293 14.43 -29.31 6.26
C ARG A 293 14.39 -29.81 7.71
N SER A 294 15.17 -29.24 8.62
CA SER A 294 15.18 -29.56 10.05
C SER A 294 15.71 -28.41 10.92
N GLY A 295 15.55 -28.50 12.24
CA GLY A 295 16.15 -27.57 13.20
C GLY A 295 15.53 -26.16 13.25
N PRO A 296 16.28 -25.14 13.71
CA PRO A 296 15.79 -23.77 13.92
C PRO A 296 15.24 -23.10 12.64
N ALA A 297 15.83 -23.39 11.48
CA ALA A 297 15.40 -22.85 10.19
C ALA A 297 13.95 -23.25 9.85
N ARG A 298 13.56 -24.48 10.22
CA ARG A 298 12.19 -24.96 10.04
C ARG A 298 11.20 -24.21 10.94
N ILE A 299 11.60 -23.89 12.16
CA ILE A 299 10.76 -23.12 13.10
C ILE A 299 10.53 -21.71 12.54
N LEU A 300 11.56 -21.07 11.99
CA LEU A 300 11.44 -19.76 11.34
C LEU A 300 10.47 -19.79 10.15
N GLU A 301 10.58 -20.80 9.28
CA GLU A 301 9.67 -20.99 8.14
C GLU A 301 8.21 -21.14 8.60
N LEU A 302 7.96 -22.02 9.57
CA LEU A 302 6.61 -22.28 10.09
C LEU A 302 6.04 -21.07 10.85
N ALA A 303 6.85 -20.42 11.70
CA ALA A 303 6.43 -19.23 12.44
C ALA A 303 6.12 -18.07 11.48
N GLY A 304 6.97 -17.84 10.47
CA GLY A 304 6.73 -16.84 9.45
C GLY A 304 5.46 -17.12 8.64
N SER A 305 5.28 -18.37 8.19
CA SER A 305 4.10 -18.78 7.42
C SER A 305 2.81 -18.71 8.26
N GLY A 306 2.87 -19.12 9.52
CA GLY A 306 1.76 -18.99 10.47
C GLY A 306 1.40 -17.54 10.75
N LEU A 307 2.39 -16.67 10.97
CA LEU A 307 2.19 -15.23 11.17
C LEU A 307 1.53 -14.59 9.94
N LEU A 308 2.04 -14.87 8.73
CA LEU A 308 1.43 -14.40 7.47
C LEU A 308 -0.02 -14.87 7.36
N THR A 309 -0.27 -16.15 7.63
CA THR A 309 -1.60 -16.75 7.54
C THR A 309 -2.58 -16.06 8.49
N ILE A 310 -2.23 -15.93 9.76
CA ILE A 310 -3.08 -15.29 10.78
C ILE A 310 -3.34 -13.83 10.42
N GLY A 311 -2.30 -13.07 10.07
CA GLY A 311 -2.45 -11.65 9.76
C GLY A 311 -3.23 -11.39 8.47
N LEU A 312 -3.05 -12.21 7.44
CA LEU A 312 -3.79 -12.07 6.18
C LEU A 312 -5.23 -12.58 6.31
N LEU A 313 -5.51 -13.57 7.17
CA LEU A 313 -6.89 -13.91 7.54
C LEU A 313 -7.57 -12.81 8.35
N ALA A 314 -6.84 -12.14 9.26
CA ALA A 314 -7.34 -10.96 9.96
C ALA A 314 -7.65 -9.82 8.96
N LEU A 315 -6.77 -9.56 7.99
CA LEU A 315 -7.00 -8.63 6.88
C LEU A 315 -8.27 -9.02 6.10
N ALA A 316 -8.42 -10.29 5.73
CA ALA A 316 -9.58 -10.79 4.99
C ALA A 316 -10.90 -10.55 5.74
N LEU A 317 -10.94 -10.85 7.05
CA LEU A 317 -12.09 -10.64 7.90
C LEU A 317 -12.47 -9.16 7.99
N GLN A 318 -11.48 -8.29 8.24
CA GLN A 318 -11.71 -6.84 8.36
C GLN A 318 -12.13 -6.23 7.01
N GLN A 319 -11.61 -6.73 5.90
CA GLN A 319 -12.04 -6.34 4.56
C GLN A 319 -13.48 -6.76 4.29
N ALA A 320 -13.87 -8.00 4.59
CA ALA A 320 -15.19 -8.54 4.25
C ALA A 320 -16.32 -7.96 5.11
N LEU A 321 -16.12 -7.90 6.43
CA LEU A 321 -17.17 -7.50 7.36
C LEU A 321 -17.15 -6.01 7.66
N GLY A 322 -15.95 -5.42 7.75
CA GLY A 322 -15.80 -4.06 8.23
C GLY A 322 -15.65 -3.01 7.13
N ILE A 323 -14.93 -3.31 6.05
CA ILE A 323 -14.67 -2.34 4.97
C ILE A 323 -15.68 -2.46 3.84
N ALA A 324 -15.93 -3.67 3.32
CA ALA A 324 -16.79 -3.87 2.16
C ALA A 324 -18.23 -3.40 2.39
N SER A 325 -18.71 -3.45 3.64
CA SER A 325 -20.05 -2.98 4.05
C SER A 325 -20.19 -1.45 4.07
N ARG A 326 -19.07 -0.73 3.98
CA ARG A 326 -19.02 0.75 4.00
C ARG A 326 -18.81 1.37 2.62
N PHE A 327 -18.60 0.55 1.60
CA PHE A 327 -18.42 1.05 0.24
C PHE A 327 -19.77 1.46 -0.35
N ASP A 328 -19.82 2.65 -0.91
CA ASP A 328 -21.03 3.18 -1.55
C ASP A 328 -21.33 2.41 -2.85
N ARG A 329 -20.31 1.88 -3.52
CA ARG A 329 -20.49 1.14 -4.78
C ARG A 329 -20.61 -0.37 -4.56
N PRO A 330 -21.71 -1.01 -5.01
CA PRO A 330 -21.90 -2.45 -4.85
C PRO A 330 -20.81 -3.25 -5.57
N GLY A 331 -20.36 -2.80 -6.75
CA GLY A 331 -19.26 -3.44 -7.47
C GLY A 331 -17.94 -3.41 -6.70
N ALA A 332 -17.64 -2.31 -6.01
CA ALA A 332 -16.46 -2.22 -5.14
C ALA A 332 -16.59 -3.17 -3.94
N SER A 333 -17.77 -3.24 -3.33
CA SER A 333 -18.06 -4.15 -2.21
C SER A 333 -17.88 -5.62 -2.62
N TRP A 334 -18.40 -6.03 -3.78
CA TRP A 334 -18.25 -7.40 -4.29
C TRP A 334 -16.80 -7.75 -4.59
N LEU A 335 -16.04 -6.86 -5.22
CA LEU A 335 -14.61 -7.05 -5.43
C LEU A 335 -13.84 -7.20 -4.12
N MET A 336 -14.17 -6.39 -3.11
CA MET A 336 -13.56 -6.49 -1.78
C MET A 336 -13.85 -7.82 -1.10
N ARG A 337 -15.10 -8.31 -1.18
CA ARG A 337 -15.49 -9.63 -0.66
C ARG A 337 -14.80 -10.78 -1.40
N GLY A 338 -14.70 -10.68 -2.73
CA GLY A 338 -13.94 -11.64 -3.54
C GLY A 338 -12.46 -11.67 -3.17
N SER A 339 -11.87 -10.50 -2.92
CA SER A 339 -10.50 -10.36 -2.41
C SER A 339 -10.32 -11.06 -1.06
N SER A 340 -11.24 -10.84 -0.12
CA SER A 340 -11.24 -11.53 1.16
C SER A 340 -11.40 -13.06 1.04
N ALA A 341 -12.37 -13.53 0.24
CA ALA A 341 -12.61 -14.96 0.04
C ALA A 341 -11.36 -15.66 -0.53
N SER A 342 -10.64 -14.97 -1.42
CA SER A 342 -9.40 -15.49 -2.00
C SER A 342 -8.30 -15.68 -0.95
N LEU A 343 -8.18 -14.79 0.04
CA LEU A 343 -7.25 -14.97 1.17
C LEU A 343 -7.67 -16.12 2.09
N VAL A 344 -8.98 -16.26 2.37
CA VAL A 344 -9.50 -17.35 3.20
C VAL A 344 -9.14 -18.72 2.64
N VAL A 345 -9.11 -18.87 1.32
CA VAL A 345 -8.70 -20.13 0.67
C VAL A 345 -7.18 -20.23 0.53
N SER A 346 -6.51 -19.16 0.09
CA SER A 346 -5.10 -19.23 -0.30
C SER A 346 -4.11 -19.24 0.86
N MET A 347 -4.45 -18.65 2.00
CA MET A 347 -3.54 -18.61 3.16
C MET A 347 -3.44 -19.95 3.88
N PRO A 348 -4.55 -20.67 4.17
CA PRO A 348 -4.46 -22.04 4.68
C PRO A 348 -3.70 -22.97 3.73
N LEU A 349 -3.85 -22.80 2.41
CA LEU A 349 -3.09 -23.56 1.42
C LEU A 349 -1.57 -23.31 1.54
N ALA A 350 -1.16 -22.05 1.73
CA ALA A 350 0.24 -21.69 1.94
C ALA A 350 0.81 -22.32 3.22
N PHE A 351 0.02 -22.27 4.30
CA PHE A 351 0.41 -22.87 5.57
C PHE A 351 0.46 -24.40 5.50
N ALA A 352 -0.51 -25.03 4.84
CA ALA A 352 -0.51 -26.47 4.57
C ALA A 352 0.73 -26.91 3.79
N TYR A 353 1.13 -26.13 2.79
CA TYR A 353 2.38 -26.38 2.05
C TYR A 353 3.60 -26.21 2.96
N ALA A 354 3.63 -25.14 3.75
CA ALA A 354 4.69 -24.95 4.74
C ALA A 354 4.75 -26.14 5.71
N MET A 355 3.62 -26.69 6.16
CA MET A 355 3.57 -27.89 7.01
C MET A 355 3.98 -29.19 6.29
N ARG A 356 4.14 -29.17 4.96
CA ARG A 356 4.45 -30.34 4.11
C ARG A 356 3.35 -31.40 4.15
N LEU A 357 2.08 -30.97 4.12
CA LEU A 357 0.97 -31.90 4.04
C LEU A 357 1.03 -32.74 2.75
N PRO A 358 0.70 -34.04 2.81
CA PRO A 358 0.78 -34.93 1.65
C PRO A 358 -0.16 -34.48 0.53
N GLY A 359 0.28 -34.64 -0.72
CA GLY A 359 -0.51 -34.30 -1.91
C GLY A 359 -0.49 -32.81 -2.32
N LEU A 360 0.31 -31.98 -1.63
CA LEU A 360 0.53 -30.57 -1.94
C LEU A 360 2.00 -30.30 -2.30
N ASP A 361 2.35 -30.53 -3.56
CA ASP A 361 3.66 -30.23 -4.12
C ASP A 361 3.77 -28.76 -4.58
N ILE A 362 4.98 -28.35 -4.99
CA ILE A 362 5.25 -26.99 -5.48
C ILE A 362 4.33 -26.62 -6.66
N PRO A 363 4.19 -27.45 -7.73
CA PRO A 363 3.33 -27.12 -8.85
C PRO A 363 1.87 -26.88 -8.43
N ARG A 364 1.30 -27.77 -7.59
CA ARG A 364 -0.10 -27.66 -7.17
C ARG A 364 -0.33 -26.47 -6.23
N MET A 365 0.58 -26.25 -5.29
CA MET A 365 0.55 -25.08 -4.42
C MET A 365 0.60 -23.81 -5.27
N LEU A 366 1.57 -23.71 -6.18
CA LEU A 366 1.75 -22.54 -7.04
C LEU A 366 0.51 -22.26 -7.89
N ALA A 367 -0.08 -23.29 -8.50
CA ALA A 367 -1.24 -23.14 -9.38
C ALA A 367 -2.44 -22.49 -8.68
N TRP A 368 -2.74 -22.91 -7.44
CA TRP A 368 -3.89 -22.39 -6.70
C TRP A 368 -3.53 -21.14 -5.88
N HIS A 369 -2.46 -21.21 -5.09
CA HIS A 369 -2.06 -20.12 -4.20
C HIS A 369 -1.73 -18.85 -4.99
N ALA A 370 -0.93 -18.93 -6.04
CA ALA A 370 -0.52 -17.73 -6.78
C ALA A 370 -1.69 -17.11 -7.54
N ARG A 371 -2.54 -17.90 -8.19
CA ARG A 371 -3.71 -17.38 -8.92
C ARG A 371 -4.71 -16.71 -7.98
N LEU A 372 -5.03 -17.35 -6.85
CA LEU A 372 -5.90 -16.77 -5.84
C LEU A 372 -5.32 -15.49 -5.24
N ASN A 373 -4.01 -15.43 -4.97
CA ASN A 373 -3.40 -14.22 -4.43
C ASN A 373 -3.31 -13.07 -5.43
N VAL A 374 -2.95 -13.35 -6.68
CA VAL A 374 -2.75 -12.31 -7.70
C VAL A 374 -4.09 -11.81 -8.23
N LEU A 375 -4.94 -12.71 -8.73
CA LEU A 375 -6.20 -12.36 -9.39
C LEU A 375 -7.31 -12.11 -8.37
N GLY A 376 -7.42 -13.01 -7.39
CA GLY A 376 -8.46 -12.94 -6.39
C GLY A 376 -8.19 -11.84 -5.37
N PHE A 377 -7.11 -11.96 -4.60
CA PHE A 377 -6.81 -11.02 -3.53
C PHE A 377 -6.31 -9.66 -4.05
N ALA A 378 -5.15 -9.60 -4.70
CA ALA A 378 -4.48 -8.34 -4.99
C ALA A 378 -5.23 -7.51 -6.05
N LEU A 379 -5.58 -8.11 -7.20
CA LEU A 379 -6.28 -7.39 -8.26
C LEU A 379 -7.66 -6.92 -7.79
N CYS A 380 -8.50 -7.81 -7.23
CA CYS A 380 -9.83 -7.39 -6.80
C CYS A 380 -9.77 -6.38 -5.65
N GLY A 381 -8.85 -6.53 -4.69
CA GLY A 381 -8.69 -5.59 -3.59
C GLY A 381 -8.28 -4.19 -4.06
N LEU A 382 -7.31 -4.10 -4.97
CA LEU A 382 -6.86 -2.83 -5.55
C LEU A 382 -7.93 -2.17 -6.43
N LEU A 383 -8.66 -2.97 -7.23
CA LEU A 383 -9.77 -2.48 -8.04
C LEU A 383 -10.93 -1.99 -7.17
N ALA A 384 -11.26 -2.71 -6.09
CA ALA A 384 -12.31 -2.33 -5.16
C ALA A 384 -12.05 -0.92 -4.59
N TRP A 385 -10.85 -0.68 -4.06
CA TRP A 385 -10.46 0.65 -3.58
C TRP A 385 -10.42 1.71 -4.69
N THR A 386 -9.97 1.34 -5.88
CA THR A 386 -9.92 2.26 -7.04
C THR A 386 -11.31 2.69 -7.49
N LEU A 387 -12.27 1.76 -7.50
CA LEU A 387 -13.66 2.06 -7.84
C LEU A 387 -14.31 2.91 -6.76
N GLU A 388 -14.07 2.62 -5.49
CA GLU A 388 -14.64 3.38 -4.38
C GLU A 388 -14.16 4.83 -4.38
N ALA A 389 -12.86 5.06 -4.55
CA ALA A 389 -12.31 6.41 -4.50
C ALA A 389 -12.75 7.33 -5.66
N ARG A 390 -13.26 6.76 -6.77
CA ARG A 390 -13.91 7.52 -7.84
C ARG A 390 -15.32 8.00 -7.46
N ALA A 391 -15.94 7.44 -6.42
CA ALA A 391 -17.30 7.79 -5.99
C ALA A 391 -17.29 9.05 -5.15
N SER A 392 -16.29 9.16 -4.27
CA SER A 392 -16.18 10.25 -3.29
C SER A 392 -15.71 11.59 -3.88
N ARG A 393 -15.49 11.68 -5.21
CA ARG A 393 -15.15 12.95 -5.85
C ARG A 393 -16.44 13.75 -6.09
N PRO A 394 -16.64 14.90 -5.41
CA PRO A 394 -17.79 15.75 -5.70
C PRO A 394 -17.73 16.15 -7.18
N SER A 395 -18.85 15.99 -7.88
CA SER A 395 -19.02 16.44 -9.25
C SER A 395 -18.92 17.98 -9.29
N THR A 396 -17.69 18.49 -9.38
CA THR A 396 -17.40 19.88 -9.75
C THR A 396 -17.83 20.07 -11.20
N GLY A 397 -19.12 20.34 -11.43
CA GLY A 397 -19.64 20.45 -12.79
C GLY A 397 -21.10 20.11 -12.99
N ARG A 398 -21.97 20.53 -12.07
CA ARG A 398 -23.29 21.00 -12.48
C ARG A 398 -23.51 22.30 -11.72
N LEU A 399 -23.07 23.41 -12.33
CA LEU A 399 -23.68 24.69 -12.02
C LEU A 399 -25.20 24.45 -12.11
N PRO A 400 -25.98 24.71 -11.06
CA PRO A 400 -27.43 24.74 -11.20
C PRO A 400 -27.70 25.66 -12.38
N GLY A 401 -28.30 25.10 -13.42
CA GLY A 401 -28.58 25.82 -14.64
C GLY A 401 -29.19 27.16 -14.27
N SER A 402 -28.54 28.21 -14.73
CA SER A 402 -29.11 29.50 -15.04
C SER A 402 -30.49 29.29 -15.67
N ALA A 403 -31.52 29.26 -14.84
CA ALA A 403 -32.89 29.50 -15.25
C ALA A 403 -33.01 31.00 -15.48
N ALA A 404 -32.33 31.48 -16.52
CA ALA A 404 -32.72 32.68 -17.25
C ALA A 404 -33.99 32.32 -18.03
N GLY A 405 -35.10 32.20 -17.29
CA GLY A 405 -36.44 32.15 -17.84
C GLY A 405 -37.00 33.57 -17.82
N HIS A 406 -36.97 34.20 -19.00
CA HIS A 406 -37.77 35.37 -19.35
C HIS A 406 -39.09 35.48 -18.56
N ARG A 407 -39.25 36.57 -17.80
CA ARG A 407 -40.55 37.22 -17.62
C ARG A 407 -40.42 38.68 -18.07
N ALA A 408 -40.56 38.87 -19.37
CA ALA A 408 -41.16 40.06 -19.90
C ALA A 408 -42.65 40.10 -19.52
N GLY A 409 -43.21 41.29 -19.31
CA GLY A 409 -44.65 41.52 -19.45
C GLY A 409 -45.38 42.07 -18.24
N ALA A 410 -45.43 43.41 -18.18
CA ALA A 410 -46.62 44.23 -17.91
C ALA A 410 -47.47 43.96 -16.66
N ARG A 411 -47.45 44.92 -15.73
CA ARG A 411 -48.63 45.50 -15.07
C ARG A 411 -48.22 46.93 -14.64
N ALA A 412 -48.55 47.91 -15.47
CA ALA A 412 -49.78 48.71 -15.35
C ALA A 412 -49.75 49.55 -14.07
N SER A 413 -49.21 50.75 -14.24
CA SER A 413 -49.51 51.91 -13.43
C SER A 413 -51.00 52.20 -13.49
N ASP A 414 -51.68 52.16 -12.35
CA ASP A 414 -52.85 53.01 -12.14
C ASP A 414 -52.60 53.87 -10.91
N ARG A 415 -52.48 55.17 -11.17
CA ARG A 415 -52.43 56.26 -10.20
C ARG A 415 -53.81 56.92 -10.16
N LYS A 416 -54.45 56.78 -9.00
CA LYS A 416 -55.27 57.77 -8.23
C LYS A 416 -56.54 58.36 -8.86
N PRO A 417 -57.43 58.97 -8.04
CA PRO A 417 -57.57 58.93 -6.58
C PRO A 417 -58.76 58.10 -6.09
#